data_AF-A0A6I1KA95-F1
#
_entry.id   AF-A0A6I1KA95-F1
#
_cell.length_a   1.000
_cell.length_b   1.000
_cell.length_c   1.000
_cell.angle_alpha   90.00
_cell.angle_beta   90.00
_cell.angle_gamma   90.00
#
_symmetry.space_group_name_H-M   'P 1'
#
loop_
_entity.id
_entity.type
_entity.pdbx_description
1 polymer ?
#
loop_
_entity_poly.entity_id
_entity_poly.type
_entity_poly.pdbx_seq_one_letter_code
_entity_poly.pdbx_strand_id
1 'polypeptide(L)'
;MRQKPTSKPSRWHFLVLLLGLGWGLLQVVAASVPVETRVQAVLVWGTDEAKPTGKTLKEVDAKLREKLGKIFKWQNYFEVNRKTAGVTASKPQTVKLSEECSVDIKILPENMAEVKLIGKGKTIVTRRHSLAKPDALVLAGDDKNNTAWFVVLNFN
;
A
#
# COMPACT_ATOMS: atom_id res chain seq x y z
N MET A 1 33.95 73.87 -50.82
CA MET A 1 34.39 73.35 -49.50
C MET A 1 33.22 73.46 -48.53
N ARG A 2 32.51 72.33 -48.33
CA ARG A 2 32.28 71.59 -47.07
C ARG A 2 31.46 72.31 -45.98
N GLN A 3 30.29 71.71 -45.75
CA GLN A 3 29.24 72.01 -44.78
C GLN A 3 29.66 71.82 -43.31
N LYS A 4 29.00 72.55 -42.40
CA LYS A 4 28.21 72.00 -41.28
C LYS A 4 27.46 73.12 -40.55
N PRO A 5 26.14 72.97 -40.34
CA PRO A 5 25.54 73.34 -39.08
C PRO A 5 24.95 72.11 -38.40
N THR A 6 25.42 71.89 -37.18
CA THR A 6 25.09 70.78 -36.29
C THR A 6 23.68 70.89 -35.70
N SER A 7 23.11 69.72 -35.47
CA SER A 7 21.73 69.37 -35.14
C SER A 7 21.11 70.04 -33.91
N LYS A 8 19.80 70.31 -34.01
CA LYS A 8 18.88 70.70 -32.93
C LYS A 8 18.49 69.52 -32.02
N PRO A 9 17.95 69.79 -30.81
CA PRO A 9 17.99 68.90 -29.65
C PRO A 9 16.71 68.06 -29.48
N SER A 10 16.78 66.97 -28.70
CA SER A 10 15.60 66.33 -28.13
C SER A 10 15.84 65.92 -26.68
N ARG A 11 15.06 66.55 -25.79
CA ARG A 11 14.90 66.27 -24.37
C ARG A 11 14.17 64.93 -24.23
N TRP A 12 14.86 63.89 -23.77
CA TRP A 12 14.21 62.70 -23.22
C TRP A 12 14.48 62.65 -21.72
N HIS A 13 13.37 62.68 -20.98
CA HIS A 13 13.31 62.59 -19.54
C HIS A 13 13.80 61.19 -19.13
N PHE A 14 14.92 61.09 -18.42
CA PHE A 14 15.29 59.85 -17.74
C PHE A 14 14.38 59.68 -16.53
N LEU A 15 13.31 58.91 -16.77
CA LEU A 15 12.35 58.47 -15.77
C LEU A 15 13.03 57.47 -14.84
N VAL A 16 12.95 57.77 -13.54
CA VAL A 16 13.37 56.95 -12.39
C VAL A 16 12.77 55.54 -12.50
N LEU A 17 13.61 54.51 -12.54
CA LEU A 17 13.20 53.10 -12.56
C LEU A 17 13.53 52.43 -11.21
N LEU A 18 12.49 52.41 -10.39
CA LEU A 18 12.17 51.57 -9.23
C LEU A 18 13.20 50.49 -8.82
N LEU A 19 13.81 50.75 -7.67
CA LEU A 19 14.23 49.76 -6.67
C LEU A 19 13.00 48.93 -6.23
N GLY A 20 13.04 47.60 -6.38
CA GLY A 20 12.03 46.71 -5.80
C GLY A 20 11.83 45.36 -6.48
N LEU A 21 12.90 44.57 -6.67
CA LEU A 21 12.80 43.14 -7.02
C LEU A 21 13.36 42.27 -5.88
N GLY A 22 12.83 42.50 -4.68
CA GLY A 22 12.95 41.58 -3.55
C GLY A 22 11.60 40.96 -3.29
N TRP A 23 11.27 39.86 -3.96
CA TRP A 23 10.22 38.95 -3.50
C TRP A 23 10.53 37.55 -3.98
N GLY A 24 11.50 36.93 -3.29
CA GLY A 24 11.70 35.50 -3.40
C GLY A 24 10.40 34.80 -3.05
N LEU A 25 9.76 34.20 -4.04
CA LEU A 25 8.72 33.20 -3.85
C LEU A 25 9.38 32.00 -3.17
N LEU A 26 9.47 32.06 -1.84
CA LEU A 26 9.70 30.88 -1.02
C LEU A 26 8.43 30.02 -1.17
N GLN A 27 8.42 29.15 -2.17
CA GLN A 27 7.37 28.15 -2.30
C GLN A 27 7.49 27.22 -1.11
N VAL A 28 6.65 27.45 -0.09
CA VAL A 28 6.42 26.49 0.98
C VAL A 28 5.77 25.28 0.32
N VAL A 29 6.59 24.30 -0.04
CA VAL A 29 6.10 22.97 -0.39
C VAL A 29 5.55 22.39 0.91
N ALA A 30 4.23 22.40 1.05
CA ALA A 30 3.58 21.68 2.14
C ALA A 30 3.91 20.20 1.97
N ALA A 31 4.84 19.69 2.77
CA ALA A 31 5.11 18.27 2.85
C ALA A 31 3.86 17.60 3.43
N SER A 32 3.05 16.95 2.59
CA SER A 32 1.95 16.11 3.05
C SER A 32 2.54 14.93 3.82
N VAL A 33 2.20 14.80 5.10
CA VAL A 33 2.50 13.59 5.86
C VAL A 33 1.85 12.41 5.13
N PRO A 34 2.60 11.35 4.76
CA PRO A 34 2.01 10.19 4.12
C PRO A 34 0.96 9.60 5.06
N VAL A 35 -0.28 9.49 4.59
CA VAL A 35 -1.32 8.75 5.32
C VAL A 35 -0.88 7.28 5.37
N GLU A 36 -0.54 6.81 6.56
CA GLU A 36 -0.17 5.43 6.82
C GLU A 36 -1.44 4.62 7.10
N THR A 37 -1.68 3.57 6.32
CA THR A 37 -2.72 2.57 6.58
C THR A 37 -2.09 1.40 7.32
N ARG A 38 -2.66 0.97 8.44
CA ARG A 38 -2.19 -0.24 9.12
C ARG A 38 -2.83 -1.45 8.45
N VAL A 39 -2.04 -2.48 8.22
CA VAL A 39 -2.54 -3.77 7.73
C VAL A 39 -2.14 -4.86 8.70
N GLN A 40 -3.10 -5.69 9.05
CA GLN A 40 -2.86 -6.96 9.73
C GLN A 40 -2.99 -8.10 8.73
N ALA A 41 -1.95 -8.91 8.62
CA ALA A 41 -1.88 -10.10 7.79
C ALA A 41 -1.84 -11.36 8.66
N VAL A 42 -2.75 -12.29 8.40
CA VAL A 42 -2.85 -13.57 9.11
C VAL A 42 -2.68 -14.71 8.11
N LEU A 43 -1.68 -15.57 8.35
CA LEU A 43 -1.55 -16.83 7.64
C LEU A 43 -2.40 -17.88 8.36
N VAL A 44 -3.34 -18.46 7.63
CA VAL A 44 -4.29 -19.46 8.13
C VAL A 44 -4.08 -20.77 7.39
N TRP A 45 -4.12 -21.88 8.12
CA TRP A 45 -4.12 -23.23 7.57
C TRP A 45 -5.52 -23.83 7.73
N GLY A 46 -6.11 -24.25 6.61
CA GLY A 46 -7.39 -24.95 6.57
C GLY A 46 -7.20 -26.44 6.35
N THR A 47 -7.93 -27.27 7.08
CA THR A 47 -7.87 -28.73 6.98
C THR A 47 -9.20 -29.35 7.42
N ASP A 48 -9.49 -30.57 6.97
CA ASP A 48 -10.57 -31.39 7.51
C ASP A 48 -10.10 -32.27 8.68
N GLU A 49 -8.78 -32.35 8.88
CA GLU A 49 -8.19 -33.15 9.94
C GLU A 49 -8.27 -32.44 11.30
N ALA A 50 -8.17 -33.24 12.37
CA ALA A 50 -8.02 -32.71 13.70
C ALA A 50 -6.72 -31.91 13.83
N LYS A 51 -6.68 -31.02 14.83
CA LYS A 51 -5.48 -30.23 15.13
C LYS A 51 -4.26 -31.15 15.31
N PRO A 52 -3.12 -30.89 14.63
CA PRO A 52 -1.92 -31.71 14.72
C PRO A 52 -1.41 -31.83 16.16
N THR A 53 -1.10 -33.05 16.57
CA THR A 53 -0.44 -33.31 17.85
C THR A 53 0.95 -32.68 17.85
N GLY A 54 1.31 -32.01 18.96
CA GLY A 54 2.63 -31.36 19.12
C GLY A 54 2.78 -29.96 18.51
N LYS A 55 1.75 -29.41 17.85
CA LYS A 55 1.74 -28.00 17.41
C LYS A 55 0.72 -27.17 18.19
N THR A 56 1.18 -26.10 18.83
CA THR A 56 0.31 -25.13 19.52
C THR A 56 -0.28 -24.14 18.52
N LEU A 57 -1.08 -24.62 17.58
CA LEU A 57 -1.81 -23.74 16.65
C LEU A 57 -3.07 -23.19 17.31
N LYS A 58 -3.27 -21.88 17.21
CA LYS A 58 -4.48 -21.24 17.71
C LYS A 58 -5.58 -21.38 16.65
N GLU A 59 -6.81 -21.68 17.06
CA GLU A 59 -7.95 -21.53 16.14
C GLU A 59 -8.12 -20.06 15.75
N VAL A 60 -8.53 -19.82 14.51
CA VAL A 60 -8.96 -18.47 14.12
C VAL A 60 -10.19 -18.08 14.95
N ASP A 61 -10.43 -16.78 15.11
CA ASP A 61 -11.63 -16.31 15.81
C ASP A 61 -12.91 -16.78 15.12
N ALA A 62 -14.01 -16.86 15.88
CA ALA A 62 -15.27 -17.42 15.40
C ALA A 62 -15.83 -16.71 14.16
N LYS A 63 -15.68 -15.37 14.07
CA LYS A 63 -16.15 -14.59 12.93
C LYS A 63 -15.35 -14.91 11.67
N LEU A 64 -14.03 -15.03 11.79
CA LEU A 64 -13.19 -15.44 10.67
C LEU A 64 -13.45 -16.90 10.28
N ARG A 65 -13.63 -17.81 11.26
CA ARG A 65 -13.97 -19.22 11.01
C ARG A 65 -15.26 -19.34 10.20
N GLU A 66 -16.29 -18.61 10.60
CA GLU A 66 -17.58 -18.60 9.91
C GLU A 66 -17.46 -18.06 8.48
N LYS A 67 -16.74 -16.94 8.30
CA LYS A 67 -16.50 -16.35 6.97
C LYS A 67 -15.77 -17.32 6.05
N LEU A 68 -14.74 -18.00 6.54
CA LEU A 68 -13.99 -18.98 5.75
C LEU A 68 -14.84 -20.22 5.44
N GLY A 69 -15.56 -20.75 6.42
CA GLY A 69 -16.41 -21.95 6.23
C GLY A 69 -17.61 -21.74 5.29
N LYS A 70 -18.06 -20.50 5.07
CA LYS A 70 -19.09 -20.19 4.06
C LYS A 70 -18.56 -20.23 2.62
N ILE A 71 -17.24 -20.04 2.44
CA ILE A 71 -16.61 -19.86 1.13
C ILE A 71 -15.80 -21.10 0.74
N PHE A 72 -15.14 -21.74 1.71
CA PHE A 72 -14.20 -22.83 1.50
C PHE A 72 -14.66 -24.09 2.23
N LYS A 73 -14.26 -25.25 1.69
CA LYS A 73 -14.74 -26.58 2.10
C LYS A 73 -14.21 -27.07 3.46
N TRP A 74 -13.17 -26.44 4.02
CA TRP A 74 -12.45 -26.99 5.17
C TRP A 74 -13.24 -26.85 6.48
N GLN A 75 -13.19 -27.87 7.32
CA GLN A 75 -13.87 -27.87 8.62
C GLN A 75 -13.13 -27.05 9.69
N ASN A 76 -11.80 -27.11 9.68
CA ASN A 76 -10.94 -26.51 10.69
C ASN A 76 -10.04 -25.43 10.08
N TYR A 77 -9.85 -24.34 10.82
CA TYR A 77 -9.01 -23.22 10.43
C TYR A 77 -8.13 -22.77 11.59
N PHE A 78 -6.83 -22.75 11.37
CA PHE A 78 -5.84 -22.46 12.40
C PHE A 78 -4.95 -21.30 11.98
N GLU A 79 -4.71 -20.37 12.89
CA GLU A 79 -3.71 -19.33 12.74
C GLU A 79 -2.31 -19.93 12.85
N VAL A 80 -1.54 -19.76 11.78
CA VAL A 80 -0.13 -20.17 11.70
C VAL A 80 0.77 -19.01 12.13
N ASN A 81 0.48 -17.80 11.64
CA ASN A 81 1.22 -16.60 11.98
C ASN A 81 0.37 -15.35 11.76
N ARG A 82 0.71 -14.26 12.47
CA ARG A 82 0.09 -12.95 12.32
C ARG A 82 1.13 -11.86 12.39
N LYS A 83 1.05 -10.90 11.47
CA LYS A 83 1.90 -9.72 11.45
C LYS A 83 1.09 -8.47 11.18
N THR A 84 1.57 -7.36 11.72
CA THR A 84 1.01 -6.03 11.44
C THR A 84 2.11 -5.18 10.81
N ALA A 85 1.75 -4.36 9.82
CA ALA A 85 2.66 -3.44 9.16
C ALA A 85 1.97 -2.12 8.85
N GLY A 86 2.75 -1.04 8.83
CA GLY A 86 2.36 0.23 8.23
C GLY A 86 2.58 0.19 6.72
N VAL A 87 1.58 0.62 5.95
CA VAL A 87 1.67 0.73 4.50
C VAL A 87 1.41 2.16 4.09
N THR A 88 2.24 2.69 3.20
CA THR A 88 2.12 4.05 2.67
C THR A 88 2.06 4.01 1.15
N ALA A 89 1.57 5.09 0.53
CA ALA A 89 1.50 5.18 -0.93
C ALA A 89 2.85 5.35 -1.63
N SER A 90 3.92 5.65 -0.89
CA SER A 90 5.24 5.94 -1.48
C SER A 90 5.99 4.69 -1.93
N LYS A 91 5.78 3.54 -1.26
CA LYS A 91 6.47 2.29 -1.58
C LYS A 91 5.60 1.05 -1.33
N PRO A 92 5.72 0.00 -2.17
CA PRO A 92 5.18 -1.30 -1.83
C PRO A 92 5.76 -1.81 -0.50
N GLN A 93 4.91 -2.40 0.33
CA GLN A 93 5.30 -3.02 1.59
C GLN A 93 5.16 -4.53 1.49
N THR A 94 6.26 -5.25 1.75
CA THR A 94 6.25 -6.71 1.87
C THR A 94 6.01 -7.11 3.33
N VAL A 95 5.09 -8.05 3.54
CA VAL A 95 4.85 -8.70 4.82
C VAL A 95 5.17 -10.19 4.67
N LYS A 96 6.32 -10.61 5.22
CA LYS A 96 6.75 -12.03 5.21
C LYS A 96 6.08 -12.80 6.34
N LEU A 97 5.18 -13.73 6.03
CA LEU A 97 4.40 -14.52 6.99
C LEU A 97 5.06 -15.86 7.35
N SER A 98 5.81 -16.45 6.43
CA SER A 98 6.66 -17.61 6.67
C SER A 98 7.86 -17.57 5.72
N GLU A 99 8.70 -18.61 5.73
CA GLU A 99 9.79 -18.75 4.75
C GLU A 99 9.26 -18.84 3.31
N GLU A 100 8.11 -19.50 3.14
CA GLU A 100 7.50 -19.74 1.84
C GLU A 100 6.31 -18.82 1.52
N CYS A 101 5.89 -17.95 2.44
CA CYS A 101 4.69 -17.12 2.26
C CYS A 101 4.95 -15.66 2.59
N SER A 102 4.63 -14.77 1.65
CA SER A 102 4.61 -13.33 1.84
C SER A 102 3.51 -12.66 1.04
N VAL A 103 3.16 -11.44 1.41
CA VAL A 103 2.32 -10.56 0.60
C VAL A 103 3.05 -9.25 0.30
N ASP A 104 2.96 -8.80 -0.95
CA ASP A 104 3.37 -7.45 -1.34
C ASP A 104 2.12 -6.59 -1.47
N ILE A 105 2.13 -5.45 -0.79
CA ILE A 105 0.98 -4.54 -0.70
C ILE A 105 1.40 -3.20 -1.27
N LYS A 106 0.70 -2.75 -2.30
CA LYS A 106 0.89 -1.43 -2.91
C LYS A 106 -0.40 -0.63 -2.79
N ILE A 107 -0.33 0.52 -2.13
CA ILE A 107 -1.45 1.46 -2.13
C ILE A 107 -1.52 2.14 -3.50
N LEU A 108 -2.72 2.17 -4.07
CA LEU A 108 -3.07 2.79 -5.34
C LEU A 108 -3.93 4.04 -5.08
N PRO A 109 -4.11 4.92 -6.07
CA PRO A 109 -5.11 5.99 -6.01
C PRO A 109 -6.52 5.47 -5.68
N GLU A 110 -7.41 6.39 -5.33
CA GLU A 110 -8.84 6.09 -5.07
C GLU A 110 -9.08 5.11 -3.90
N ASN A 111 -8.21 5.13 -2.88
CA ASN A 111 -8.31 4.27 -1.70
C ASN A 111 -8.36 2.77 -2.06
N MET A 112 -7.49 2.35 -2.98
CA MET A 112 -7.35 0.96 -3.39
C MET A 112 -5.99 0.41 -2.95
N ALA A 113 -5.93 -0.87 -2.65
CA ALA A 113 -4.68 -1.61 -2.49
C ALA A 113 -4.60 -2.71 -3.55
N GLU A 114 -3.44 -2.83 -4.19
CA GLU A 114 -3.05 -4.03 -4.94
C GLU A 114 -2.22 -4.92 -4.03
N VAL A 115 -2.68 -6.15 -3.87
CA VAL A 115 -2.05 -7.16 -3.03
C VAL A 115 -1.61 -8.33 -3.90
N LYS A 116 -0.32 -8.66 -3.85
CA LYS A 116 0.24 -9.86 -4.47
C LYS A 116 0.53 -10.88 -3.39
N LEU A 117 -0.06 -12.05 -3.51
CA LEU A 117 0.29 -13.20 -2.67
C LEU A 117 1.44 -13.96 -3.33
N ILE A 118 2.49 -14.21 -2.55
CA ILE A 118 3.68 -14.93 -2.97
C ILE A 118 3.81 -16.20 -2.14
N GLY A 119 3.90 -17.33 -2.84
CA GLY A 119 4.05 -18.67 -2.29
C GLY A 119 5.27 -19.34 -2.93
N LYS A 120 6.21 -19.86 -2.12
CA LYS A 120 7.45 -20.51 -2.59
C LYS A 120 8.21 -19.67 -3.63
N GLY A 121 8.28 -18.36 -3.38
CA GLY A 121 8.94 -17.39 -4.25
C GLY A 121 8.21 -17.05 -5.56
N LYS A 122 7.02 -17.61 -5.81
CA LYS A 122 6.21 -17.34 -7.00
C LYS A 122 4.95 -16.55 -6.64
N THR A 123 4.56 -15.61 -7.52
CA THR A 123 3.26 -14.94 -7.37
C THR A 123 2.14 -15.94 -7.62
N ILE A 124 1.30 -16.16 -6.61
CA ILE A 124 0.15 -17.06 -6.67
C ILE A 124 -1.08 -16.33 -7.18
N VAL A 125 -1.35 -15.14 -6.64
CA VAL A 125 -2.48 -14.30 -7.06
C VAL A 125 -2.18 -12.82 -6.84
N THR A 126 -2.72 -11.98 -7.72
CA THR A 126 -2.78 -10.52 -7.52
C THR A 126 -4.24 -10.08 -7.42
N ARG A 127 -4.59 -9.31 -6.41
CA ARG A 127 -5.95 -8.77 -6.20
C ARG A 127 -5.93 -7.30 -5.87
N ARG A 128 -6.90 -6.58 -6.41
CA ARG A 128 -7.23 -5.22 -5.98
C ARG A 128 -8.33 -5.26 -4.93
N HIS A 129 -8.19 -4.44 -3.90
CA HIS A 129 -9.13 -4.34 -2.79
C HIS A 129 -9.35 -2.88 -2.42
N SER A 130 -10.60 -2.49 -2.20
CA SER A 130 -10.93 -1.13 -1.76
C SER A 130 -10.74 -1.02 -0.26
N LEU A 131 -9.93 -0.06 0.17
CA LEU A 131 -9.67 0.27 1.57
C LEU A 131 -10.89 0.91 2.26
N ALA A 132 -11.91 1.31 1.48
CA ALA A 132 -13.19 1.76 2.03
C ALA A 132 -14.09 0.59 2.48
N LYS A 133 -13.78 -0.65 2.09
CA LYS A 133 -14.55 -1.82 2.51
C LYS A 133 -14.10 -2.26 3.90
N PRO A 134 -15.03 -2.48 4.85
CA PRO A 134 -14.67 -2.97 6.19
C PRO A 134 -14.32 -4.46 6.20
N ASP A 135 -14.54 -5.17 5.07
CA ASP A 135 -14.36 -6.61 4.99
C ASP A 135 -12.91 -7.00 4.72
N ALA A 136 -12.43 -8.00 5.46
CA ALA A 136 -11.13 -8.62 5.20
C ALA A 136 -10.99 -9.11 3.76
N LEU A 137 -9.82 -8.88 3.14
CA LEU A 137 -9.41 -9.54 1.91
C LEU A 137 -8.86 -10.93 2.25
N VAL A 138 -9.41 -11.97 1.61
CA VAL A 138 -8.92 -13.34 1.75
C VAL A 138 -8.29 -13.79 0.43
N LEU A 139 -7.03 -14.22 0.49
CA LEU A 139 -6.30 -14.78 -0.64
C LEU A 139 -6.00 -16.26 -0.35
N ALA A 140 -6.43 -17.15 -1.23
CA ALA A 140 -6.18 -18.58 -1.10
C ALA A 140 -4.90 -18.99 -1.82
N GLY A 141 -4.12 -19.85 -1.18
CA GLY A 141 -2.99 -20.56 -1.74
C GLY A 141 -3.38 -21.86 -2.43
N ASP A 142 -2.44 -22.81 -2.54
CA ASP A 142 -2.73 -24.14 -3.07
C ASP A 142 -3.44 -25.05 -2.06
N ASP A 143 -4.25 -25.97 -2.58
CA ASP A 143 -5.04 -26.94 -1.83
C ASP A 143 -4.50 -28.38 -1.97
N LYS A 144 -3.33 -28.64 -1.39
CA LYS A 144 -2.67 -29.95 -1.48
C LYS A 144 -2.73 -30.73 -0.18
N ASN A 145 -2.68 -32.06 -0.30
CA ASN A 145 -2.62 -32.99 0.82
C ASN A 145 -3.78 -32.82 1.81
N ASN A 146 -4.99 -32.62 1.30
CA ASN A 146 -6.19 -32.37 2.09
C ASN A 146 -6.08 -31.17 3.04
N THR A 147 -5.30 -30.17 2.63
CA THR A 147 -5.16 -28.91 3.34
C THR A 147 -5.11 -27.74 2.36
N ALA A 148 -5.37 -26.54 2.83
CA ALA A 148 -5.05 -25.31 2.11
C ALA A 148 -4.44 -24.29 3.07
N TRP A 149 -3.82 -23.26 2.50
CA TRP A 149 -3.41 -22.09 3.26
C TRP A 149 -4.03 -20.83 2.69
N PHE A 150 -4.25 -19.85 3.55
CA PHE A 150 -4.91 -18.59 3.24
C PHE A 150 -4.13 -17.44 3.87
N VAL A 151 -4.13 -16.30 3.19
CA VAL A 151 -3.73 -15.03 3.81
C VAL A 151 -4.95 -14.14 3.94
N VAL A 152 -5.24 -13.74 5.17
CA VAL A 152 -6.33 -12.82 5.51
C VAL A 152 -5.74 -11.47 5.85
N LEU A 153 -6.20 -10.42 5.17
CA LEU A 153 -5.75 -9.05 5.35
C LEU A 153 -6.89 -8.18 5.87
N ASN A 154 -6.66 -7.53 7.01
CA ASN A 154 -7.51 -6.50 7.57
C ASN A 154 -6.78 -5.16 7.46
N PHE A 155 -7.40 -4.18 6.79
CA PHE A 155 -6.87 -2.82 6.65
C PHE A 155 -7.60 -1.90 7.63
N ASN A 156 -6.83 -1.11 8.39
CA ASN A 156 -7.30 -0.30 9.51
C ASN A 156 -6.61 1.08 9.55
#